data_AF-A0A2K0UCL6-F1
#
_entry.id   AF-A0A2K0UCL6-F1
#
_cell.length_a   1.000
_cell.length_b   1.000
_cell.length_c   1.000
_cell.angle_alpha   90.00
_cell.angle_beta   90.00
_cell.angle_gamma   90.00
#
_symmetry.space_group_name_H-M   'P 1'
#
loop_
_entity.id
_entity.type
_entity.pdbx_description
1 polymer ?
#
loop_
_entity_poly.entity_id
_entity_poly.type
_entity_poly.pdbx_seq_one_letter_code
_entity_poly.pdbx_strand_id
1 'polypeptide(L)'
;MSTIFDRDPSQLEVRVPDVGGLEVRPPDIGGLEVSTKAQIAQGLEAFSGYDGLEVVNNGQDGIDEIKPEGFIEETERNPRRRKLWLILAGVALLLVIAGAVVGGILGSRHSHKPPMETPGASASPEASGKPLPSSNPRPNAVYATSGIGVTGWWTGSSSFTIRLVYQGHDGDLRLMRYHSGDGKWSTLANLTGTNAKLGTPIAASCFNIPFFFFTPVTSSNNFTQVEIFYLNEANEMQEFYFREQDSPSPSAQTFNGSGIMSSKGWKAASGSKIATYWPSVIFQDDSDQMQEAYYANLTWAQSEVGLECQNSSAFAEVPYSVTAGRFGGEKIIYQQDDQKLLVEERNNSTDKLNIGAPTITIPSNAAMGAFTVPRNSDTTDSAMNTYILWQDSTGALQMTWEDDDTGWRTSSTPASLGSPDKGTGISCLTPTLWAVASLLSDYGMARCYYLVDGNIKEVQYDGSNWSVIGNVQLD
;
A
#
# COMPACT_ATOMS: atom_id res chain seq x y z
N MET A 1 31.44 -54.02 32.44
CA MET A 1 29.95 -54.12 32.37
C MET A 1 29.45 -52.73 32.01
N SER A 2 29.25 -52.41 30.72
CA SER A 2 28.05 -52.73 29.89
C SER A 2 26.87 -51.85 30.32
N THR A 3 26.16 -51.07 29.50
CA THR A 3 26.02 -51.00 28.03
C THR A 3 25.37 -49.67 27.64
N ILE A 4 25.65 -49.20 26.42
CA ILE A 4 25.00 -48.12 25.66
C ILE A 4 23.61 -48.58 25.21
N PHE A 5 22.62 -47.67 25.10
CA PHE A 5 21.60 -47.72 24.05
C PHE A 5 21.16 -46.30 23.61
N ASP A 6 21.38 -46.05 22.33
CA ASP A 6 20.75 -45.04 21.48
C ASP A 6 19.22 -45.10 21.57
N ARG A 7 18.59 -43.94 21.44
CA ARG A 7 17.17 -43.82 21.07
C ARG A 7 17.06 -43.17 19.69
N ASP A 8 16.65 -44.02 18.75
CA ASP A 8 16.20 -43.73 17.39
C ASP A 8 14.92 -42.84 17.40
N PRO A 9 14.88 -41.73 16.63
CA PRO A 9 13.69 -40.92 16.43
C PRO A 9 12.98 -41.32 15.14
N SER A 10 12.43 -42.53 15.07
CA SER A 10 11.54 -42.93 13.98
C SER A 10 10.50 -43.96 14.45
N GLN A 11 9.42 -43.49 15.08
CA GLN A 11 8.24 -44.32 15.27
C GLN A 11 7.40 -44.33 13.99
N LEU A 12 7.80 -45.19 13.06
CA LEU A 12 6.94 -45.68 11.98
C LEU A 12 6.27 -46.96 12.49
N GLU A 13 4.99 -46.89 12.85
CA GLU A 13 4.19 -48.06 13.15
C GLU A 13 3.70 -48.67 11.83
N VAL A 14 4.34 -49.76 11.39
CA VAL A 14 3.94 -50.53 10.20
C VAL A 14 2.87 -51.54 10.63
N ARG A 15 1.62 -51.32 10.23
CA ARG A 15 0.58 -52.37 10.24
C ARG A 15 0.45 -53.00 8.85
N VAL A 16 0.39 -54.33 8.82
CA VAL A 16 0.11 -55.13 7.63
C VAL A 16 -1.39 -55.03 7.32
N PRO A 17 -1.81 -54.87 6.04
CA PRO A 17 -3.21 -54.65 5.71
C PRO A 17 -3.99 -55.96 5.59
N ASP A 18 -5.15 -56.03 6.23
CA ASP A 18 -6.26 -56.88 5.79
C ASP A 18 -7.03 -56.12 4.70
N VAL A 19 -6.95 -56.66 3.48
CA VAL A 19 -7.91 -56.58 2.37
C VAL A 19 -8.70 -55.26 2.21
N GLY A 20 -8.22 -54.39 1.31
CA GLY A 20 -9.08 -53.51 0.50
C GLY A 20 -8.88 -52.00 0.69
N GLY A 21 -8.25 -51.35 -0.30
CA GLY A 21 -8.32 -49.90 -0.53
C GLY A 21 -7.19 -49.08 0.09
N LEU A 22 -6.39 -48.43 -0.77
CA LEU A 22 -5.39 -47.44 -0.35
C LEU A 22 -6.09 -46.08 -0.25
N GLU A 23 -6.48 -45.65 0.96
CA GLU A 23 -6.93 -44.28 1.22
C GLU A 23 -5.77 -43.52 1.90
N VAL A 24 -5.17 -42.57 1.18
CA VAL A 24 -4.16 -41.66 1.74
C VAL A 24 -4.90 -40.49 2.36
N ARG A 25 -4.90 -40.41 3.70
CA ARG A 25 -5.34 -39.21 4.42
C ARG A 25 -4.13 -38.34 4.77
N PRO A 26 -4.17 -37.02 4.53
CA PRO A 26 -3.14 -36.11 5.01
C PRO A 26 -3.18 -36.04 6.55
N PRO A 27 -2.04 -35.68 7.20
CA PRO A 27 -1.96 -35.60 8.65
C PRO A 27 -2.88 -34.52 9.19
N ASP A 28 -3.54 -34.86 10.29
CA ASP A 28 -4.46 -34.04 11.04
C ASP A 28 -3.71 -32.80 11.59
N ILE A 29 -3.78 -31.69 10.84
CA ILE A 29 -3.32 -30.39 11.32
C ILE A 29 -4.40 -29.92 12.28
N GLY A 30 -4.06 -29.82 13.56
CA GLY A 30 -4.95 -29.35 14.61
C GLY A 30 -5.60 -28.01 14.26
N GLY A 31 -6.77 -28.10 13.65
CA GLY A 31 -7.68 -27.00 13.42
C GLY A 31 -8.45 -26.75 14.71
N LEU A 32 -8.33 -25.53 15.23
CA LEU A 32 -9.30 -25.02 16.19
C LEU A 32 -10.65 -24.98 15.45
N GLU A 33 -11.53 -25.96 15.70
CA GLU A 33 -12.94 -25.86 15.33
C GLU A 33 -13.55 -24.71 16.15
N VAL A 34 -13.52 -23.50 15.58
CA VAL A 34 -14.38 -22.42 16.07
C VAL A 34 -15.80 -22.79 15.66
N SER A 35 -16.60 -23.20 16.66
CA SER A 35 -18.03 -23.47 16.52
C SER A 35 -18.74 -22.24 15.95
N THR A 36 -18.96 -22.24 14.63
CA THR A 36 -19.59 -21.16 13.87
C THR A 36 -21.10 -21.05 14.10
N LYS A 37 -21.74 -21.97 14.82
CA LYS A 37 -23.21 -21.95 14.97
C LYS A 37 -23.73 -21.10 16.13
N ALA A 38 -22.93 -20.76 17.13
CA ALA A 38 -23.40 -20.03 18.31
C ALA A 38 -23.15 -18.50 18.23
N GLN A 39 -22.16 -18.04 17.45
CA GLN A 39 -21.83 -16.62 17.34
C GLN A 39 -22.52 -15.89 16.17
N ILE A 40 -23.07 -16.64 15.20
CA ILE A 40 -23.90 -16.06 14.12
C ILE A 40 -25.18 -15.43 14.70
N ALA A 41 -25.72 -15.94 15.82
CA ALA A 41 -26.96 -15.40 16.40
C ALA A 41 -26.78 -14.09 17.20
N GLN A 42 -25.56 -13.71 17.59
CA GLN A 42 -25.32 -12.49 18.39
C GLN A 42 -24.56 -11.39 17.63
N GLY A 43 -24.09 -11.66 16.41
CA GLY A 43 -23.53 -10.67 15.50
C GLY A 43 -24.46 -10.22 14.36
N LEU A 44 -25.61 -10.88 14.17
CA LEU A 44 -26.54 -10.56 13.08
C LEU A 44 -27.47 -9.36 13.36
N GLU A 45 -27.57 -8.87 14.59
CA GLU A 45 -28.49 -7.75 14.91
C GLU A 45 -27.90 -6.36 14.57
N ALA A 46 -26.68 -6.27 14.05
CA ALA A 46 -26.08 -5.00 13.60
C ALA A 46 -25.91 -4.88 12.07
N PHE A 47 -26.29 -5.90 11.29
CA PHE A 47 -26.34 -5.81 9.83
C PHE A 47 -27.80 -5.77 9.35
N SER A 48 -28.45 -4.63 9.58
CA SER A 48 -29.49 -4.15 8.68
C SER A 48 -28.81 -3.73 7.38
N GLY A 49 -28.63 -4.70 6.47
CA GLY A 49 -28.21 -4.43 5.11
C GLY A 49 -29.10 -3.36 4.48
N TYR A 50 -28.47 -2.30 3.99
CA TYR A 50 -29.04 -1.47 2.94
C TYR A 50 -29.02 -2.32 1.66
N ASP A 51 -30.11 -3.05 1.41
CA ASP A 51 -30.39 -3.64 0.10
C ASP A 51 -30.80 -2.51 -0.86
N GLY A 52 -29.80 -1.93 -1.52
CA GLY A 52 -29.96 -0.96 -2.59
C GLY A 52 -29.63 -1.53 -3.97
N LEU A 53 -29.97 -2.80 -4.21
CA LEU A 53 -29.99 -3.39 -5.56
C LEU A 53 -31.40 -3.26 -6.13
N GLU A 54 -31.73 -2.06 -6.63
CA GLU A 54 -32.92 -1.89 -7.46
C GLU A 54 -32.65 -2.48 -8.85
N VAL A 55 -33.24 -3.64 -9.11
CA VAL A 55 -33.47 -4.16 -10.45
C VAL A 55 -34.45 -3.23 -11.14
N VAL A 56 -33.98 -2.50 -12.15
CA VAL A 56 -34.81 -1.66 -13.03
C VAL A 56 -35.83 -2.54 -13.75
N ASN A 57 -37.09 -2.49 -13.31
CA ASN A 57 -38.23 -2.94 -14.08
C ASN A 57 -39.10 -1.73 -14.45
N ASN A 58 -39.07 -1.39 -15.73
CA ASN A 58 -40.01 -0.45 -16.35
C ASN A 58 -41.44 -1.01 -16.29
N GLY A 59 -42.36 -0.33 -15.62
CA GLY A 59 -43.78 -0.65 -15.71
C GLY A 59 -44.68 0.04 -14.67
N GLN A 60 -45.11 1.25 -15.01
CA GLN A 60 -46.49 1.79 -14.94
C GLN A 60 -47.43 1.52 -13.73
N ASP A 61 -48.05 2.64 -13.31
CA ASP A 61 -49.30 2.83 -12.54
C ASP A 61 -49.26 2.79 -10.99
N GLY A 62 -49.43 4.00 -10.40
CA GLY A 62 -50.65 4.32 -9.66
C GLY A 62 -50.62 4.33 -8.13
N ILE A 63 -50.80 5.53 -7.56
CA ILE A 63 -51.68 5.87 -6.42
C ILE A 63 -51.28 5.31 -5.03
N ASP A 64 -50.81 6.16 -4.09
CA ASP A 64 -51.67 6.78 -3.06
C ASP A 64 -50.91 7.71 -2.09
N GLU A 65 -51.62 8.75 -1.68
CA GLU A 65 -51.26 9.87 -0.83
C GLU A 65 -51.46 9.53 0.66
N ILE A 66 -50.45 9.68 1.51
CA ILE A 66 -50.64 9.72 2.98
C ILE A 66 -49.79 10.83 3.62
N LYS A 67 -50.46 11.91 4.03
CA LYS A 67 -50.02 12.92 5.00
C LYS A 67 -49.78 12.28 6.38
N PRO A 68 -48.89 12.86 7.19
CA PRO A 68 -49.37 13.36 8.48
C PRO A 68 -48.85 14.76 8.84
N GLU A 69 -49.74 15.51 9.48
CA GLU A 69 -49.52 16.82 10.11
C GLU A 69 -48.98 16.66 11.54
N GLY A 70 -48.03 17.52 11.92
CA GLY A 70 -48.10 18.26 13.18
C GLY A 70 -47.05 17.94 14.27
N PHE A 71 -46.66 19.03 14.96
CA PHE A 71 -45.96 19.13 16.27
C PHE A 71 -44.40 19.04 16.25
N ILE A 72 -43.57 19.94 16.81
CA ILE A 72 -43.65 21.19 17.60
C ILE A 72 -42.42 22.05 17.24
N GLU A 73 -42.62 23.37 17.15
CA GLU A 73 -41.59 24.42 17.04
C GLU A 73 -40.87 24.62 18.39
N GLU A 74 -39.55 24.37 18.46
CA GLU A 74 -38.72 24.66 19.63
C GLU A 74 -37.75 25.82 19.38
N THR A 75 -37.86 26.82 20.25
CA THR A 75 -37.27 28.16 20.19
C THR A 75 -35.73 28.17 20.16
N GLU A 76 -35.16 28.79 19.14
CA GLU A 76 -33.72 28.99 18.95
C GLU A 76 -33.10 29.93 20.01
N ARG A 77 -32.21 29.39 20.86
CA ARG A 77 -31.49 30.15 21.90
C ARG A 77 -30.13 30.63 21.39
N ASN A 78 -30.12 31.90 21.00
CA ASN A 78 -29.03 32.73 20.46
C ASN A 78 -27.62 32.54 21.14
N PRO A 79 -26.57 32.04 20.44
CA PRO A 79 -25.23 31.84 20.99
C PRO A 79 -24.26 33.02 20.73
N ARG A 80 -24.74 34.27 20.68
CA ARG A 80 -23.94 35.42 20.23
C ARG A 80 -22.90 35.96 21.23
N ARG A 81 -22.91 35.55 22.50
CA ARG A 81 -22.01 36.11 23.54
C ARG A 81 -20.69 35.35 23.78
N ARG A 82 -20.52 34.13 23.24
CA ARG A 82 -19.27 33.35 23.42
C ARG A 82 -18.19 33.69 22.38
N LYS A 83 -18.57 34.14 21.18
CA LYS A 83 -17.61 34.48 20.10
C LYS A 83 -16.79 35.76 20.38
N LEU A 84 -17.30 36.69 21.20
CA LEU A 84 -16.58 37.92 21.52
C LEU A 84 -15.37 37.70 22.45
N TRP A 85 -15.45 36.73 23.36
CA TRP A 85 -14.37 36.40 24.29
C TRP A 85 -13.16 35.74 23.60
N LEU A 86 -13.40 34.94 22.58
CA LEU A 86 -12.34 34.29 21.79
C LEU A 86 -11.53 35.30 20.98
N ILE A 87 -12.18 36.34 20.45
CA ILE A 87 -11.51 37.42 19.70
C ILE A 87 -10.59 38.23 20.62
N LEU A 88 -11.05 38.55 21.84
CA LEU A 88 -10.22 39.29 22.80
C LEU A 88 -8.98 38.50 23.25
N ALA A 89 -9.14 37.18 23.47
CA ALA A 89 -8.03 36.30 23.83
C ALA A 89 -6.97 36.18 22.71
N GLY A 90 -7.43 36.12 21.44
CA GLY A 90 -6.53 36.07 20.28
C GLY A 90 -5.68 37.34 20.13
N VAL A 91 -6.26 38.52 20.34
CA VAL A 91 -5.53 39.80 20.24
C VAL A 91 -4.46 39.92 21.34
N ALA A 92 -4.76 39.47 22.56
CA ALA A 92 -3.78 39.47 23.64
C ALA A 92 -2.59 38.52 23.36
N LEU A 93 -2.86 37.34 22.80
CA LEU A 93 -1.81 36.38 22.42
C LEU A 93 -0.90 36.94 21.32
N LEU A 94 -1.48 37.62 20.32
CA LEU A 94 -0.75 38.22 19.20
C LEU A 94 0.19 39.35 19.68
N LEU A 95 -0.23 40.13 20.68
CA LEU A 95 0.62 41.16 21.30
C LEU A 95 1.79 40.58 22.08
N VAL A 96 1.63 39.42 22.73
CA VAL A 96 2.72 38.72 23.42
C VAL A 96 3.74 38.17 22.42
N ILE A 97 3.27 37.59 21.31
CA ILE A 97 4.16 37.09 20.25
C ILE A 97 4.93 38.23 19.60
N ALA A 98 4.27 39.36 19.30
CA ALA A 98 4.93 40.54 18.76
C ALA A 98 5.99 41.11 19.72
N GLY A 99 5.73 41.07 21.04
CA GLY A 99 6.71 41.47 22.06
C GLY A 99 7.94 40.55 22.13
N ALA A 100 7.77 39.24 21.92
CA ALA A 100 8.85 38.26 21.97
C ALA A 100 9.79 38.34 20.75
N VAL A 101 9.26 38.63 19.56
CA VAL A 101 10.06 38.66 18.31
C VAL A 101 10.97 39.90 18.23
N VAL A 102 10.62 41.00 18.90
CA VAL A 102 11.46 42.21 18.93
C VAL A 102 12.63 42.11 19.92
N GLY A 103 12.62 41.13 20.84
CA GLY A 103 13.71 40.91 21.81
C GLY A 103 14.86 40.00 21.33
N GLY A 104 14.74 39.35 20.17
CA GLY A 104 15.59 38.21 19.77
C GLY A 104 16.61 38.45 18.65
N ILE A 105 16.97 39.69 18.30
CA ILE A 105 17.93 39.99 17.21
C ILE A 105 19.12 40.80 17.73
N LEU A 106 19.84 40.31 18.76
CA LEU A 106 21.20 40.74 19.08
C LEU A 106 21.95 39.63 19.85
N GLY A 107 22.66 38.76 19.12
CA GLY A 107 23.62 37.78 19.66
C GLY A 107 23.61 36.51 18.81
N SER A 108 24.67 36.07 18.15
CA SER A 108 26.10 36.28 18.37
C SER A 108 26.88 35.95 17.08
N ARG A 109 27.92 36.75 16.83
CA ARG A 109 28.95 36.55 15.80
C ARG A 109 30.17 35.84 16.42
N HIS A 110 30.97 35.21 15.56
CA HIS A 110 32.32 34.61 15.73
C HIS A 110 32.32 33.07 15.90
N SER A 111 33.15 32.28 15.23
CA SER A 111 34.55 32.50 14.77
C SER A 111 34.95 31.71 13.51
N HIS A 112 35.90 32.29 12.77
CA HIS A 112 36.68 31.74 11.65
C HIS A 112 37.51 30.49 11.97
N LYS A 113 37.70 29.60 10.97
CA LYS A 113 39.01 29.03 10.55
C LYS A 113 38.97 28.55 9.08
N PRO A 114 39.80 29.10 8.18
CA PRO A 114 40.53 28.34 7.16
C PRO A 114 42.06 28.59 7.32
N PRO A 115 42.99 28.09 6.47
CA PRO A 115 42.92 27.15 5.34
C PRO A 115 44.00 26.04 5.42
N MET A 116 43.97 25.06 4.49
CA MET A 116 45.22 24.47 3.97
C MET A 116 45.01 23.97 2.53
N GLU A 117 45.52 24.75 1.58
CA GLU A 117 45.78 24.32 0.21
C GLU A 117 47.08 23.49 0.17
N THR A 118 47.12 22.48 -0.70
CA THR A 118 48.38 22.01 -1.30
C THR A 118 48.08 21.53 -2.73
N PRO A 119 48.94 21.82 -3.73
CA PRO A 119 48.60 21.74 -5.15
C PRO A 119 49.13 20.49 -5.85
N GLY A 120 48.40 20.09 -6.90
CA GLY A 120 48.98 19.58 -8.15
C GLY A 120 49.03 18.06 -8.33
N ALA A 121 48.29 17.56 -9.31
CA ALA A 121 48.88 16.95 -10.52
C ALA A 121 47.76 16.51 -11.49
N SER A 122 47.80 17.11 -12.68
CA SER A 122 47.08 16.70 -13.87
C SER A 122 47.68 15.40 -14.43
N ALA A 123 46.84 14.38 -14.65
CA ALA A 123 47.11 13.33 -15.62
C ALA A 123 45.77 12.76 -16.15
N SER A 124 45.50 13.02 -17.42
CA SER A 124 44.52 12.30 -18.23
C SER A 124 45.04 10.88 -18.50
N PRO A 125 44.15 9.88 -18.56
CA PRO A 125 44.23 8.98 -19.71
C PRO A 125 42.86 8.71 -20.32
N GLU A 126 42.81 8.98 -21.61
CA GLU A 126 41.90 8.41 -22.58
C GLU A 126 42.25 6.92 -22.78
N ALA A 127 41.31 6.01 -22.56
CA ALA A 127 41.38 4.65 -23.08
C ALA A 127 40.00 4.01 -23.17
N SER A 128 39.52 3.93 -24.41
CA SER A 128 38.46 3.06 -24.91
C SER A 128 38.52 1.65 -24.31
N GLY A 129 37.50 1.27 -23.54
CA GLY A 129 37.24 -0.09 -23.10
C GLY A 129 35.83 -0.52 -23.49
N LYS A 130 35.71 -1.42 -24.47
CA LYS A 130 34.50 -2.21 -24.72
C LYS A 130 34.00 -2.83 -23.39
N PRO A 131 32.70 -2.83 -23.08
CA PRO A 131 32.21 -3.58 -21.93
C PRO A 131 32.38 -5.07 -22.20
N LEU A 132 33.21 -5.72 -21.39
CA LEU A 132 33.26 -7.18 -21.28
C LEU A 132 31.94 -7.64 -20.62
N PRO A 133 31.20 -8.60 -21.19
CA PRO A 133 30.04 -9.17 -20.52
C PRO A 133 30.55 -10.19 -19.50
N SER A 134 30.64 -9.80 -18.23
CA SER A 134 31.10 -10.71 -17.19
C SER A 134 30.65 -10.26 -15.79
N SER A 135 29.44 -10.68 -15.44
CA SER A 135 29.18 -11.28 -14.14
C SER A 135 27.91 -12.10 -14.28
N ASN A 136 27.96 -13.39 -13.95
CA ASN A 136 26.73 -14.11 -13.66
C ASN A 136 25.90 -13.23 -12.69
N PRO A 137 24.60 -13.02 -12.94
CA PRO A 137 23.79 -12.21 -12.05
C PRO A 137 23.92 -12.78 -10.64
N ARG A 138 24.09 -11.89 -9.64
CA ARG A 138 24.12 -12.33 -8.24
C ARG A 138 22.84 -13.14 -7.98
N PRO A 139 22.90 -14.27 -7.26
CA PRO A 139 21.72 -15.11 -7.02
C PRO A 139 20.51 -14.32 -6.50
N ASN A 140 20.77 -13.28 -5.70
CA ASN A 140 19.76 -12.46 -5.04
C ASN A 140 19.50 -11.12 -5.76
N ALA A 141 19.97 -10.96 -6.99
CA ALA A 141 19.66 -9.78 -7.79
C ALA A 141 18.16 -9.77 -8.18
N VAL A 142 17.60 -8.58 -8.20
CA VAL A 142 16.27 -8.31 -8.72
C VAL A 142 16.26 -8.47 -10.24
N TYR A 143 15.19 -9.08 -10.78
CA TYR A 143 15.01 -9.17 -12.21
C TYR A 143 14.83 -7.76 -12.81
N ALA A 144 15.47 -7.48 -13.95
CA ALA A 144 15.57 -6.11 -14.49
C ALA A 144 14.21 -5.45 -14.79
N THR A 145 13.17 -6.24 -15.06
CA THR A 145 11.80 -5.74 -15.27
C THR A 145 10.83 -6.26 -14.20
N SER A 146 11.35 -6.60 -13.02
CA SER A 146 10.53 -7.00 -11.88
C SER A 146 9.54 -5.90 -11.53
N GLY A 147 8.27 -6.28 -11.31
CA GLY A 147 7.38 -5.46 -10.49
C GLY A 147 7.95 -5.30 -9.07
N ILE A 148 7.52 -4.27 -8.35
CA ILE A 148 7.83 -4.09 -6.94
C ILE A 148 6.49 -3.89 -6.22
N GLY A 149 6.16 -4.74 -5.26
CA GLY A 149 5.04 -4.51 -4.34
C GLY A 149 5.56 -3.91 -3.05
N VAL A 150 4.90 -2.90 -2.50
CA VAL A 150 5.27 -2.37 -1.18
C VAL A 150 4.03 -2.10 -0.34
N THR A 151 4.07 -2.49 0.93
CA THR A 151 3.04 -2.21 1.92
C THR A 151 3.68 -2.03 3.30
N GLY A 152 2.92 -1.52 4.26
CA GLY A 152 3.42 -1.29 5.60
C GLY A 152 2.36 -0.76 6.56
N TRP A 153 2.73 -0.72 7.83
CA TRP A 153 1.89 -0.20 8.89
C TRP A 153 2.71 0.38 10.03
N TRP A 154 2.09 1.31 10.75
CA TRP A 154 2.59 1.77 12.04
C TRP A 154 2.47 0.65 13.07
N THR A 155 3.53 0.43 13.84
CA THR A 155 3.53 -0.48 14.99
C THR A 155 3.41 0.27 16.31
N GLY A 156 3.52 1.60 16.28
CA GLY A 156 3.39 2.48 17.43
C GLY A 156 3.44 3.95 17.02
N SER A 157 3.64 4.85 17.98
CA SER A 157 3.66 6.31 17.73
C SER A 157 4.93 6.82 17.04
N SER A 158 5.96 5.98 16.91
CA SER A 158 7.23 6.35 16.27
C SER A 158 7.90 5.15 15.57
N SER A 159 7.20 4.03 15.47
CA SER A 159 7.73 2.80 14.89
C SER A 159 6.81 2.28 13.80
N PHE A 160 7.40 1.75 12.75
CA PHE A 160 6.68 1.21 11.61
C PHE A 160 7.45 0.06 10.98
N THR A 161 6.71 -0.69 10.18
CA THR A 161 7.17 -1.87 9.48
C THR A 161 6.82 -1.75 8.01
N ILE A 162 7.75 -2.15 7.14
CA ILE A 162 7.57 -2.18 5.69
C ILE A 162 7.80 -3.59 5.18
N ARG A 163 6.99 -4.01 4.22
CA ARG A 163 7.11 -5.25 3.47
C ARG A 163 7.29 -4.88 2.01
N LEU A 164 8.34 -5.40 1.40
CA LEU A 164 8.65 -5.16 0.00
C LEU A 164 8.76 -6.50 -0.71
N VAL A 165 8.11 -6.62 -1.86
CA VAL A 165 8.10 -7.83 -2.68
C VAL A 165 8.72 -7.51 -4.03
N TYR A 166 9.61 -8.37 -4.50
CA TYR A 166 10.20 -8.30 -5.83
C TYR A 166 10.39 -9.70 -6.42
N GLN A 167 10.69 -9.80 -7.70
CA GLN A 167 10.98 -11.03 -8.41
C GLN A 167 12.48 -11.20 -8.65
N GLY A 168 12.97 -12.41 -8.43
CA GLY A 168 14.33 -12.82 -8.76
C GLY A 168 14.54 -13.24 -10.21
N HIS A 169 15.80 -13.42 -10.58
CA HIS A 169 16.16 -14.02 -11.89
C HIS A 169 15.73 -15.48 -12.07
N ASP A 170 15.46 -16.18 -10.96
CA ASP A 170 14.89 -17.52 -10.88
C ASP A 170 13.35 -17.53 -11.05
N GLY A 171 12.70 -16.36 -11.13
CA GLY A 171 11.26 -16.22 -11.28
C GLY A 171 10.48 -16.27 -9.97
N ASP A 172 11.10 -16.71 -8.89
CA ASP A 172 10.51 -16.72 -7.55
C ASP A 172 10.32 -15.31 -7.01
N LEU A 173 9.28 -15.14 -6.17
CA LEU A 173 9.03 -13.87 -5.48
C LEU A 173 9.81 -13.86 -4.17
N ARG A 174 10.38 -12.72 -3.80
CA ARG A 174 11.13 -12.51 -2.57
C ARG A 174 10.46 -11.44 -1.74
N LEU A 175 10.20 -11.76 -0.47
CA LEU A 175 9.60 -10.87 0.50
C LEU A 175 10.69 -10.36 1.45
N MET A 176 10.89 -9.05 1.45
CA MET A 176 11.78 -8.32 2.33
C MET A 176 11.01 -7.68 3.47
N ARG A 177 11.68 -7.50 4.61
CA ARG A 177 11.16 -6.74 5.74
C ARG A 177 12.10 -5.60 6.13
N TYR A 178 11.50 -4.51 6.58
CA TYR A 178 12.15 -3.43 7.30
C TYR A 178 11.37 -3.13 8.58
N HIS A 179 12.07 -2.86 9.66
CA HIS A 179 11.49 -2.36 10.91
C HIS A 179 12.22 -1.09 11.33
N SER A 180 11.51 0.01 11.59
CA SER A 180 12.16 1.30 11.85
C SER A 180 13.01 1.32 13.13
N GLY A 181 12.76 0.40 14.06
CA GLY A 181 13.54 0.24 15.28
C GLY A 181 14.95 -0.34 15.10
N ASP A 182 15.20 -1.13 14.05
CA ASP A 182 16.55 -1.63 13.72
C ASP A 182 17.17 -0.92 12.50
N GLY A 183 16.33 -0.27 11.69
CA GLY A 183 16.74 0.53 10.54
C GLY A 183 17.34 -0.30 9.41
N LYS A 184 17.04 -1.60 9.33
CA LYS A 184 17.66 -2.52 8.38
C LYS A 184 16.64 -3.31 7.57
N TRP A 185 16.98 -3.50 6.30
CA TRP A 185 16.33 -4.48 5.45
C TRP A 185 16.88 -5.88 5.76
N SER A 186 16.01 -6.88 5.71
CA SER A 186 16.40 -8.30 5.75
C SER A 186 15.42 -9.14 4.94
N THR A 187 15.89 -10.25 4.39
CA THR A 187 15.01 -11.21 3.73
C THR A 187 14.08 -11.87 4.76
N LEU A 188 12.78 -11.82 4.50
CA LEU A 188 11.75 -12.46 5.32
C LEU A 188 11.39 -13.85 4.80
N ALA A 189 11.16 -13.97 3.48
CA ALA A 189 10.82 -15.24 2.86
C ALA A 189 11.16 -15.26 1.36
N ASN A 190 11.50 -16.43 0.84
CA ASN A 190 11.48 -16.73 -0.59
C ASN A 190 10.21 -17.51 -0.88
N LEU A 191 9.34 -16.95 -1.72
CA LEU A 191 8.06 -17.52 -2.08
C LEU A 191 8.25 -18.35 -3.35
N THR A 192 8.46 -19.64 -3.16
CA THR A 192 8.67 -20.60 -4.26
C THR A 192 7.34 -21.20 -4.71
N GLY A 193 7.28 -21.64 -5.98
CA GLY A 193 6.08 -22.30 -6.51
C GLY A 193 4.88 -21.37 -6.69
N THR A 194 5.11 -20.05 -6.76
CA THR A 194 4.08 -19.04 -7.00
C THR A 194 3.52 -19.09 -8.43
N ASN A 195 4.25 -19.71 -9.36
CA ASN A 195 3.97 -19.69 -10.80
C ASN A 195 3.86 -18.26 -11.38
N ALA A 196 4.54 -17.30 -10.77
CA ALA A 196 4.64 -15.94 -11.28
C ALA A 196 5.36 -15.92 -12.63
N LYS A 197 4.79 -15.26 -13.65
CA LYS A 197 5.49 -15.07 -14.92
C LYS A 197 6.73 -14.21 -14.73
N LEU A 198 7.77 -14.41 -15.52
CA LEU A 198 8.97 -13.57 -15.42
C LEU A 198 8.66 -12.14 -15.88
N GLY A 199 9.05 -11.13 -15.10
CA GLY A 199 8.70 -9.71 -15.33
C GLY A 199 7.24 -9.38 -15.00
N THR A 200 6.59 -10.17 -14.16
CA THR A 200 5.20 -9.92 -13.75
C THR A 200 5.06 -8.58 -13.00
N PRO A 201 3.96 -7.82 -13.19
CA PRO A 201 3.61 -6.74 -12.28
C PRO A 201 3.42 -7.32 -10.87
N ILE A 202 3.82 -6.56 -9.85
CA ILE A 202 3.66 -6.95 -8.46
C ILE A 202 3.04 -5.78 -7.73
N ALA A 203 1.96 -6.03 -7.00
CA ALA A 203 1.36 -5.08 -6.08
C ALA A 203 1.19 -5.76 -4.72
N ALA A 204 1.28 -4.99 -3.63
CA ALA A 204 1.11 -5.53 -2.30
C ALA A 204 0.30 -4.57 -1.43
N SER A 205 -0.61 -5.13 -0.63
CA SER A 205 -1.34 -4.40 0.41
C SER A 205 -1.32 -5.23 1.70
N CYS A 206 -1.78 -4.65 2.80
CA CYS A 206 -1.87 -5.40 4.04
C CYS A 206 -3.03 -4.93 4.91
N PHE A 207 -3.42 -5.77 5.85
CA PHE A 207 -4.41 -5.47 6.87
C PHE A 207 -4.18 -6.32 8.11
N ASN A 208 -4.60 -5.82 9.27
CA ASN A 208 -4.65 -6.58 10.50
C ASN A 208 -5.97 -7.35 10.54
N ILE A 209 -5.88 -8.68 10.68
CA ILE A 209 -7.02 -9.59 10.55
C ILE A 209 -8.10 -9.28 11.60
N PRO A 210 -7.81 -9.22 12.91
CA PRO A 210 -8.84 -8.90 13.87
C PRO A 210 -9.47 -7.53 13.63
N PHE A 211 -8.66 -6.53 13.28
CA PHE A 211 -9.13 -5.18 13.04
C PHE A 211 -10.09 -5.11 11.85
N PHE A 212 -9.73 -5.72 10.72
CA PHE A 212 -10.55 -5.74 9.51
C PHE A 212 -11.86 -6.53 9.70
N PHE A 213 -11.81 -7.66 10.39
CA PHE A 213 -13.00 -8.47 10.68
C PHE A 213 -13.75 -8.05 11.96
N PHE A 214 -13.42 -6.89 12.53
CA PHE A 214 -14.04 -6.33 13.74
C PHE A 214 -14.07 -7.29 14.93
N THR A 215 -13.04 -8.14 15.05
CA THR A 215 -12.87 -9.02 16.21
C THR A 215 -11.91 -8.38 17.21
N PRO A 216 -12.12 -8.57 18.54
CA PRO A 216 -11.23 -8.01 19.54
C PRO A 216 -9.77 -8.45 19.34
N VAL A 217 -8.86 -7.48 19.27
CA VAL A 217 -7.42 -7.71 19.20
C VAL A 217 -6.92 -8.16 20.57
N THR A 218 -6.20 -9.27 20.59
CA THR A 218 -5.53 -9.86 21.76
C THR A 218 -4.11 -10.25 21.37
N SER A 219 -3.25 -10.51 22.35
CA SER A 219 -1.86 -10.93 22.08
C SER A 219 -1.73 -12.25 21.32
N SER A 220 -2.75 -13.11 21.35
CA SER A 220 -2.75 -14.41 20.66
C SER A 220 -3.34 -14.37 19.24
N ASN A 221 -4.06 -13.30 18.87
CA ASN A 221 -4.69 -13.17 17.55
C ASN A 221 -4.30 -11.92 16.77
N ASN A 222 -3.38 -11.08 17.28
CA ASN A 222 -2.88 -9.91 16.58
C ASN A 222 -2.02 -10.31 15.37
N PHE A 223 -2.66 -10.49 14.22
CA PHE A 223 -2.01 -10.90 12.98
C PHE A 223 -2.15 -9.82 11.91
N THR A 224 -1.03 -9.47 11.29
CA THR A 224 -1.03 -8.68 10.05
C THR A 224 -0.85 -9.62 8.87
N GLN A 225 -1.75 -9.52 7.90
CA GLN A 225 -1.68 -10.25 6.63
C GLN A 225 -1.26 -9.28 5.53
N VAL A 226 -0.25 -9.69 4.77
CA VAL A 226 0.21 -9.05 3.54
C VAL A 226 -0.37 -9.85 2.39
N GLU A 227 -1.03 -9.17 1.48
CA GLU A 227 -1.51 -9.72 0.22
C GLU A 227 -0.57 -9.30 -0.91
N ILE A 228 -0.26 -10.24 -1.78
CA ILE A 228 0.67 -10.06 -2.89
C ILE A 228 -0.05 -10.49 -4.17
N PHE A 229 -0.20 -9.55 -5.09
CA PHE A 229 -0.89 -9.76 -6.35
C PHE A 229 0.09 -9.71 -7.51
N TYR A 230 -0.05 -10.66 -8.43
CA TYR A 230 0.81 -10.82 -9.60
C TYR A 230 0.09 -11.60 -10.70
N LEU A 231 0.72 -11.72 -11.86
CA LEU A 231 0.23 -12.54 -12.98
C LEU A 231 1.05 -13.83 -13.16
N ASN A 232 0.37 -14.90 -13.53
CA ASN A 232 0.99 -16.14 -14.00
C ASN A 232 1.26 -16.11 -15.53
N GLU A 233 1.82 -17.19 -16.09
CA GLU A 233 2.13 -17.32 -17.53
C GLU A 233 0.89 -17.24 -18.45
N ALA A 234 -0.31 -17.52 -17.93
CA ALA A 234 -1.57 -17.38 -18.65
C ALA A 234 -2.17 -15.96 -18.56
N ASN A 235 -1.46 -15.01 -17.93
CA ASN A 235 -1.94 -13.67 -17.56
C ASN A 235 -3.16 -13.70 -16.64
N GLU A 236 -3.29 -14.73 -15.81
CA GLU A 236 -4.35 -14.78 -14.81
C GLU A 236 -3.86 -14.13 -13.51
N MET A 237 -4.73 -13.33 -12.90
CA MET A 237 -4.51 -12.72 -11.59
C MET A 237 -4.31 -13.81 -10.53
N GLN A 238 -3.20 -13.69 -9.80
CA GLN A 238 -2.83 -14.55 -8.69
C GLN A 238 -2.75 -13.73 -7.40
N GLU A 239 -3.03 -14.39 -6.28
CA GLU A 239 -2.89 -13.87 -4.93
C GLU A 239 -2.03 -14.84 -4.12
N PHE A 240 -1.09 -14.29 -3.38
CA PHE A 240 -0.32 -15.01 -2.37
C PHE A 240 -0.34 -14.18 -1.09
N TYR A 241 -0.68 -14.82 0.03
CA TYR A 241 -0.71 -14.14 1.32
C TYR A 241 0.46 -14.56 2.19
N PHE A 242 0.92 -13.63 3.02
CA PHE A 242 1.84 -13.87 4.11
C PHE A 242 1.28 -13.25 5.38
N ARG A 243 1.12 -14.05 6.44
CA ARG A 243 0.57 -13.63 7.72
C ARG A 243 1.64 -13.73 8.78
N GLU A 244 1.80 -12.68 9.56
CA GLU A 244 2.70 -12.64 10.71
C GLU A 244 1.96 -12.26 11.98
N GLN A 245 2.28 -12.97 13.08
CA GLN A 245 1.82 -12.61 14.41
C GLN A 245 2.70 -11.48 14.97
N ASP A 246 2.07 -10.40 15.39
CA ASP A 246 2.74 -9.37 16.18
C ASP A 246 2.86 -9.86 17.63
N SER A 247 3.96 -10.56 17.91
CA SER A 247 4.25 -11.13 19.22
C SER A 247 5.67 -10.82 19.67
N PRO A 248 5.88 -10.34 20.91
CA PRO A 248 7.21 -10.20 21.49
C PRO A 248 7.83 -11.56 21.88
N SER A 249 7.10 -12.66 21.72
CA SER A 249 7.56 -14.01 22.02
C SER A 249 8.30 -14.62 20.83
N PRO A 250 9.36 -15.43 21.06
CA PRO A 250 10.02 -16.21 20.00
C PRO A 250 9.11 -17.23 19.29
N SER A 251 7.85 -17.35 19.70
CA SER A 251 6.80 -18.20 19.11
C SER A 251 5.92 -17.50 18.06
N ALA A 252 6.36 -16.37 17.49
CA ALA A 252 5.60 -15.65 16.47
C ALA A 252 5.27 -16.59 15.30
N GLN A 253 3.98 -16.81 15.06
CA GLN A 253 3.53 -17.71 14.01
C GLN A 253 3.51 -16.99 12.66
N THR A 254 4.01 -17.66 11.63
CA THR A 254 3.91 -17.21 10.25
C THR A 254 3.14 -18.23 9.42
N PHE A 255 2.19 -17.76 8.62
CA PHE A 255 1.43 -18.57 7.69
C PHE A 255 1.55 -17.97 6.30
N ASN A 256 1.61 -18.80 5.27
CA ASN A 256 1.62 -18.33 3.89
C ASN A 256 0.91 -19.33 2.98
N GLY A 257 0.55 -18.87 1.80
CA GLY A 257 -0.09 -19.72 0.81
C GLY A 257 -0.71 -18.94 -0.34
N SER A 258 -1.24 -19.69 -1.30
CA SER A 258 -2.07 -19.11 -2.37
C SER A 258 -3.39 -18.62 -1.81
N GLY A 259 -3.80 -17.43 -2.22
CA GLY A 259 -5.06 -16.82 -1.86
C GLY A 259 -6.24 -17.32 -2.70
N ILE A 260 -7.43 -16.84 -2.36
CA ILE A 260 -8.69 -17.27 -2.98
C ILE A 260 -8.81 -16.71 -4.40
N MET A 261 -8.23 -15.53 -4.69
CA MET A 261 -8.28 -14.90 -6.01
C MET A 261 -7.67 -15.80 -7.09
N SER A 262 -6.59 -16.52 -6.79
CA SER A 262 -5.91 -17.42 -7.73
C SER A 262 -6.84 -18.49 -8.33
N SER A 263 -7.89 -18.87 -7.61
CA SER A 263 -8.88 -19.86 -8.08
C SER A 263 -9.94 -19.28 -9.04
N LYS A 264 -9.99 -17.96 -9.19
CA LYS A 264 -11.01 -17.27 -10.00
C LYS A 264 -10.70 -17.28 -11.49
N GLY A 265 -9.43 -17.44 -11.88
CA GLY A 265 -9.00 -17.49 -13.28
C GLY A 265 -9.24 -16.18 -14.04
N TRP A 266 -9.26 -15.05 -13.33
CA TRP A 266 -9.48 -13.73 -13.94
C TRP A 266 -8.30 -13.34 -14.80
N LYS A 267 -8.56 -13.01 -16.06
CA LYS A 267 -7.52 -12.65 -17.03
C LYS A 267 -7.27 -11.15 -17.04
N ALA A 268 -5.99 -10.80 -17.03
CA ALA A 268 -5.50 -9.46 -17.27
C ALA A 268 -4.92 -9.34 -18.68
N ALA A 269 -4.84 -8.12 -19.22
CA ALA A 269 -4.01 -7.82 -20.37
C ALA A 269 -2.55 -8.22 -20.08
N SER A 270 -1.83 -8.65 -21.12
CA SER A 270 -0.43 -9.07 -20.99
C SER A 270 0.49 -7.96 -20.46
N GLY A 271 0.18 -6.71 -20.82
CA GLY A 271 0.86 -5.49 -20.38
C GLY A 271 0.25 -4.82 -19.14
N SER A 272 -0.82 -5.38 -18.57
CA SER A 272 -1.52 -4.81 -17.41
C SER A 272 -0.56 -4.54 -16.27
N LYS A 273 -0.72 -3.39 -15.63
CA LYS A 273 -0.17 -3.12 -14.29
C LYS A 273 -1.21 -3.51 -13.25
N ILE A 274 -0.77 -3.60 -12.00
CA ILE A 274 -1.63 -3.91 -10.86
C ILE A 274 -1.40 -2.83 -9.82
N ALA A 275 -2.47 -2.27 -9.28
CA ALA A 275 -2.44 -1.46 -8.07
C ALA A 275 -3.33 -2.11 -7.02
N THR A 276 -3.02 -1.89 -5.75
CA THR A 276 -3.88 -2.32 -4.65
C THR A 276 -3.74 -1.35 -3.51
N TYR A 277 -4.88 -1.02 -2.93
CA TYR A 277 -4.99 -0.65 -1.55
C TYR A 277 -6.08 -1.54 -0.95
N TRP A 278 -5.78 -2.23 0.15
CA TRP A 278 -6.75 -3.19 0.71
C TRP A 278 -8.11 -2.49 0.92
N PRO A 279 -9.27 -3.13 0.69
CA PRO A 279 -9.48 -4.47 0.15
C PRO A 279 -9.67 -4.53 -1.37
N SER A 280 -9.15 -3.56 -2.14
CA SER A 280 -9.30 -3.48 -3.59
C SER A 280 -8.01 -3.78 -4.35
N VAL A 281 -8.16 -4.20 -5.60
CA VAL A 281 -7.11 -4.45 -6.58
C VAL A 281 -7.58 -3.99 -7.95
N ILE A 282 -6.83 -3.08 -8.57
CA ILE A 282 -7.12 -2.53 -9.89
C ILE A 282 -6.15 -3.13 -10.92
N PHE A 283 -6.69 -3.54 -12.07
CA PHE A 283 -5.92 -4.06 -13.21
C PHE A 283 -6.67 -3.80 -14.53
N GLN A 284 -6.03 -4.08 -15.67
CA GLN A 284 -6.66 -4.08 -16.99
C GLN A 284 -6.92 -5.49 -17.46
N ASP A 285 -8.10 -5.76 -18.00
CA ASP A 285 -8.40 -7.02 -18.69
C ASP A 285 -7.84 -7.05 -20.12
N ASP A 286 -8.07 -8.15 -20.84
CA ASP A 286 -7.64 -8.35 -22.23
C ASP A 286 -8.42 -7.53 -23.27
N SER A 287 -9.45 -6.81 -22.84
CA SER A 287 -10.23 -5.85 -23.62
C SER A 287 -9.83 -4.40 -23.31
N ASP A 288 -8.69 -4.21 -22.64
CA ASP A 288 -8.13 -2.94 -22.19
C ASP A 288 -9.06 -2.16 -21.23
N GLN A 289 -10.05 -2.83 -20.62
CA GLN A 289 -10.95 -2.21 -19.65
C GLN A 289 -10.36 -2.28 -18.24
N MET A 290 -10.53 -1.19 -17.48
CA MET A 290 -10.18 -1.17 -16.06
C MET A 290 -11.14 -2.05 -15.27
N GLN A 291 -10.56 -3.01 -14.55
CA GLN A 291 -11.23 -3.93 -13.66
C GLN A 291 -10.88 -3.60 -12.21
N GLU A 292 -11.88 -3.72 -11.34
CA GLU A 292 -11.71 -3.72 -9.90
C GLU A 292 -12.06 -5.11 -9.36
N ALA A 293 -11.13 -5.72 -8.65
CA ALA A 293 -11.39 -6.84 -7.78
C ALA A 293 -11.47 -6.36 -6.33
N TYR A 294 -12.60 -6.59 -5.67
CA TYR A 294 -12.84 -6.14 -4.30
C TYR A 294 -13.10 -7.33 -3.37
N TYR A 295 -12.45 -7.35 -2.22
CA TYR A 295 -12.64 -8.38 -1.20
C TYR A 295 -13.76 -7.99 -0.23
N ALA A 296 -14.87 -8.70 -0.31
CA ALA A 296 -16.02 -8.54 0.56
C ALA A 296 -16.66 -9.90 0.87
N ASN A 297 -17.31 -10.02 2.03
CA ASN A 297 -18.00 -11.26 2.43
C ASN A 297 -17.12 -12.51 2.33
N LEU A 298 -15.84 -12.38 2.71
CA LEU A 298 -14.84 -13.45 2.69
C LEU A 298 -14.51 -14.02 1.30
N THR A 299 -14.79 -13.28 0.23
CA THR A 299 -14.45 -13.67 -1.14
C THR A 299 -14.10 -12.47 -2.00
N TRP A 300 -13.54 -12.75 -3.17
CA TRP A 300 -13.26 -11.76 -4.20
C TRP A 300 -14.41 -11.70 -5.21
N ALA A 301 -14.85 -10.49 -5.51
CA ALA A 301 -15.75 -10.16 -6.62
C ALA A 301 -15.03 -9.22 -7.59
N GLN A 302 -15.30 -9.35 -8.89
CA GLN A 302 -14.73 -8.51 -9.94
C GLN A 302 -15.86 -7.73 -10.63
N SER A 303 -15.61 -6.46 -10.94
CA SER A 303 -16.47 -5.62 -11.76
C SER A 303 -15.65 -4.66 -12.63
N GLU A 304 -16.23 -4.27 -13.76
CA GLU A 304 -15.69 -3.18 -14.58
C GLU A 304 -15.86 -1.85 -13.82
N VAL A 305 -14.83 -1.01 -13.84
CA VAL A 305 -14.87 0.32 -13.19
C VAL A 305 -15.58 1.36 -14.07
N GLY A 306 -15.57 1.15 -15.39
CA GLY A 306 -16.15 2.09 -16.36
C GLY A 306 -15.28 3.31 -16.64
N LEU A 307 -13.97 3.25 -16.32
CA LEU A 307 -12.98 4.27 -16.64
C LEU A 307 -12.20 3.91 -17.90
N GLU A 308 -12.02 4.89 -18.79
CA GLU A 308 -11.20 4.75 -19.99
C GLU A 308 -9.73 5.03 -19.68
N CYS A 309 -8.94 3.98 -19.59
CA CYS A 309 -7.50 4.06 -19.33
C CYS A 309 -6.70 3.64 -20.56
N GLN A 310 -5.52 4.25 -20.72
CA GLN A 310 -4.58 3.90 -21.77
C GLN A 310 -4.15 2.43 -21.64
N ASN A 311 -4.00 1.70 -22.74
CA ASN A 311 -3.43 0.36 -22.70
C ASN A 311 -2.06 0.35 -21.99
N SER A 312 -1.89 -0.55 -21.01
CA SER A 312 -0.71 -0.67 -20.16
C SER A 312 -0.47 0.54 -19.25
N SER A 313 -1.53 1.30 -18.96
CA SER A 313 -1.52 2.41 -18.00
C SER A 313 -0.91 1.95 -16.68
N ALA A 314 -0.08 2.82 -16.10
CA ALA A 314 0.27 2.68 -14.69
C ALA A 314 -0.97 2.99 -13.84
N PHE A 315 -1.09 2.30 -12.71
CA PHE A 315 -2.17 2.52 -11.75
C PHE A 315 -1.57 2.82 -10.38
N ALA A 316 -2.25 3.67 -9.62
CA ALA A 316 -2.07 3.75 -8.19
C ALA A 316 -3.44 3.88 -7.52
N GLU A 317 -3.54 3.30 -6.34
CA GLU A 317 -4.75 3.33 -5.53
C GLU A 317 -4.35 3.77 -4.12
N VAL A 318 -5.02 4.79 -3.61
CA VAL A 318 -4.74 5.37 -2.29
C VAL A 318 -6.05 5.77 -1.61
N PRO A 319 -6.14 5.76 -0.27
CA PRO A 319 -7.37 6.12 0.43
C PRO A 319 -7.73 7.60 0.23
N TYR A 320 -9.01 7.89 0.10
CA TYR A 320 -9.53 9.26 -0.02
C TYR A 320 -9.44 10.03 1.33
N SER A 321 -9.91 9.40 2.41
CA SER A 321 -9.80 9.88 3.79
C SER A 321 -9.53 8.71 4.73
N VAL A 322 -9.17 8.99 5.98
CA VAL A 322 -8.97 7.95 7.01
C VAL A 322 -10.25 7.14 7.23
N THR A 323 -11.42 7.79 7.27
CA THR A 323 -12.69 7.09 7.50
C THR A 323 -13.23 6.49 6.21
N ALA A 324 -13.30 7.26 5.13
CA ALA A 324 -13.79 6.82 3.83
C ALA A 324 -13.03 5.58 3.33
N GLY A 325 -11.69 5.57 3.47
CA GLY A 325 -10.85 4.44 3.08
C GLY A 325 -11.20 3.12 3.76
N ARG A 326 -11.75 3.16 4.99
CA ARG A 326 -12.21 1.95 5.69
C ARG A 326 -13.48 1.33 5.10
N PHE A 327 -14.18 2.08 4.24
CA PHE A 327 -15.42 1.69 3.58
C PHE A 327 -15.27 1.68 2.04
N GLY A 328 -14.04 1.52 1.53
CA GLY A 328 -13.77 1.49 0.08
C GLY A 328 -13.73 2.87 -0.59
N GLY A 329 -13.54 3.93 0.20
CA GLY A 329 -13.35 5.27 -0.30
C GLY A 329 -11.89 5.51 -0.70
N GLU A 330 -11.65 5.69 -1.99
CA GLU A 330 -10.32 5.69 -2.58
C GLU A 330 -10.19 6.76 -3.67
N LYS A 331 -8.93 7.02 -4.04
CA LYS A 331 -8.53 7.74 -5.24
C LYS A 331 -7.86 6.74 -6.17
N ILE A 332 -8.42 6.57 -7.37
CA ILE A 332 -7.84 5.79 -8.45
C ILE A 332 -7.08 6.73 -9.37
N ILE A 333 -5.80 6.46 -9.56
CA ILE A 333 -4.87 7.31 -10.31
C ILE A 333 -4.40 6.52 -11.52
N TYR A 334 -4.57 7.09 -12.71
CA TYR A 334 -4.27 6.39 -13.97
C TYR A 334 -3.99 7.36 -15.12
N GLN A 335 -3.50 6.81 -16.23
CA GLN A 335 -3.27 7.53 -17.47
C GLN A 335 -4.36 7.22 -18.49
N GLN A 336 -4.89 8.26 -19.14
CA GLN A 336 -5.81 8.15 -20.28
C GLN A 336 -5.05 8.19 -21.62
N ASP A 337 -5.68 7.72 -22.70
CA ASP A 337 -5.11 7.65 -24.06
C ASP A 337 -4.55 8.98 -24.61
N ASP A 338 -5.09 10.11 -24.17
CA ASP A 338 -4.61 11.44 -24.54
C ASP A 338 -3.43 11.92 -23.66
N GLN A 339 -2.76 10.97 -23.00
CA GLN A 339 -1.58 11.17 -22.14
C GLN A 339 -1.86 11.99 -20.89
N LYS A 340 -3.12 12.08 -20.47
CA LYS A 340 -3.50 12.77 -19.24
C LYS A 340 -3.42 11.84 -18.04
N LEU A 341 -2.78 12.32 -16.99
CA LEU A 341 -2.91 11.80 -15.64
C LEU A 341 -4.27 12.26 -15.08
N LEU A 342 -5.08 11.30 -14.66
CA LEU A 342 -6.35 11.52 -13.99
C LEU A 342 -6.32 10.94 -12.57
N VAL A 343 -7.10 11.57 -11.70
CA VAL A 343 -7.41 11.08 -10.36
C VAL A 343 -8.92 11.09 -10.26
N GLU A 344 -9.51 9.92 -10.07
CA GLU A 344 -10.94 9.72 -9.85
C GLU A 344 -11.14 9.28 -8.40
N GLU A 345 -12.13 9.84 -7.72
CA GLU A 345 -12.33 9.63 -6.28
C GLU A 345 -13.77 9.24 -5.94
N ARG A 346 -13.91 8.42 -4.89
CA ARG A 346 -15.20 8.01 -4.31
C ARG A 346 -15.09 7.97 -2.78
N ASN A 347 -16.18 8.23 -2.06
CA ASN A 347 -16.16 8.18 -0.58
C ASN A 347 -16.36 6.77 -0.02
N ASN A 348 -16.90 5.85 -0.81
CA ASN A 348 -17.09 4.45 -0.46
C ASN A 348 -17.20 3.61 -1.76
N SER A 349 -17.19 2.29 -1.63
CA SER A 349 -17.20 1.37 -2.79
C SER A 349 -18.49 1.37 -3.62
N THR A 350 -19.59 1.95 -3.11
CA THR A 350 -20.88 2.06 -3.82
C THR A 350 -21.12 3.42 -4.45
N ASP A 351 -20.31 4.43 -4.09
CA ASP A 351 -20.38 5.75 -4.68
C ASP A 351 -19.83 5.74 -6.10
N LYS A 352 -20.37 6.64 -6.94
CA LYS A 352 -19.78 6.90 -8.26
C LYS A 352 -18.44 7.62 -8.10
N LEU A 353 -17.49 7.23 -8.94
CA LEU A 353 -16.24 7.95 -9.11
C LEU A 353 -16.52 9.35 -9.71
N ASN A 354 -15.80 10.34 -9.19
CA ASN A 354 -15.83 11.72 -9.69
C ASN A 354 -14.39 12.24 -9.86
N ILE A 355 -14.20 13.17 -10.80
CA ILE A 355 -12.89 13.72 -11.10
C ILE A 355 -12.36 14.51 -9.89
N GLY A 356 -11.23 14.06 -9.34
CA GLY A 356 -10.57 14.63 -8.17
C GLY A 356 -9.32 15.48 -8.46
N ALA A 357 -8.74 15.42 -9.66
CA ALA A 357 -7.54 16.20 -10.03
C ALA A 357 -7.66 16.96 -11.35
N PRO A 358 -6.94 18.10 -11.52
CA PRO A 358 -6.77 18.72 -12.81
C PRO A 358 -5.93 17.81 -13.71
N THR A 359 -6.26 17.86 -14.99
CA THR A 359 -5.54 17.17 -16.03
C THR A 359 -4.07 17.62 -16.11
N ILE A 360 -3.14 16.66 -15.96
CA ILE A 360 -1.70 16.87 -16.16
C ILE A 360 -1.23 15.96 -17.29
N THR A 361 -0.50 16.49 -18.27
CA THR A 361 0.05 15.66 -19.35
C THR A 361 1.33 14.96 -18.89
N ILE A 362 1.35 13.62 -18.97
CA ILE A 362 2.49 12.76 -18.66
C ILE A 362 2.82 11.88 -19.88
N PRO A 363 4.07 11.44 -20.08
CA PRO A 363 4.42 10.57 -21.20
C PRO A 363 3.60 9.27 -21.20
N SER A 364 3.26 8.76 -22.39
CA SER A 364 2.62 7.44 -22.54
C SER A 364 3.39 6.35 -21.78
N ASN A 365 2.67 5.55 -20.98
CA ASN A 365 3.21 4.48 -20.14
C ASN A 365 4.30 4.96 -19.16
N ALA A 366 4.20 6.21 -18.69
CA ALA A 366 5.12 6.73 -17.68
C ALA A 366 5.06 5.88 -16.41
N ALA A 367 6.22 5.59 -15.83
CA ALA A 367 6.28 4.98 -14.52
C ALA A 367 5.65 5.94 -13.50
N MET A 368 4.77 5.41 -12.66
CA MET A 368 4.00 6.19 -11.69
C MET A 368 3.77 5.36 -10.42
N GLY A 369 3.79 6.03 -9.28
CA GLY A 369 3.35 5.51 -8.00
C GLY A 369 2.80 6.65 -7.15
N ALA A 370 1.92 6.34 -6.19
CA ALA A 370 1.34 7.35 -5.32
C ALA A 370 1.33 6.90 -3.86
N PHE A 371 1.36 7.86 -2.95
CA PHE A 371 1.14 7.63 -1.54
C PHE A 371 0.30 8.73 -0.92
N THR A 372 -0.28 8.43 0.25
CA THR A 372 -1.01 9.40 1.05
C THR A 372 -0.49 9.52 2.48
N VAL A 373 -0.62 10.72 3.05
CA VAL A 373 -0.35 11.01 4.47
C VAL A 373 -1.56 11.74 5.04
N PRO A 374 -2.08 11.37 6.22
CA PRO A 374 -3.13 12.13 6.88
C PRO A 374 -2.73 13.59 7.05
N ARG A 375 -3.65 14.52 6.75
CA ARG A 375 -3.38 15.95 6.87
C ARG A 375 -3.30 16.42 8.33
N ASN A 376 -4.12 15.81 9.18
CA ASN A 376 -4.21 16.11 10.62
C ASN A 376 -4.14 14.82 11.43
N SER A 377 -3.34 14.81 12.50
CA SER A 377 -3.24 13.69 13.45
C SER A 377 -4.44 13.57 14.40
N ASP A 378 -5.19 14.66 14.59
CA ASP A 378 -6.10 14.82 15.73
C ASP A 378 -7.56 14.48 15.40
N THR A 379 -7.85 14.12 14.15
CA THR A 379 -9.20 13.81 13.68
C THR A 379 -9.30 12.38 13.19
N THR A 380 -10.33 11.66 13.64
CA THR A 380 -10.62 10.30 13.18
C THR A 380 -11.00 10.23 11.70
N ASP A 381 -11.45 11.34 11.12
CA ASP A 381 -11.75 11.50 9.70
C ASP A 381 -10.88 12.59 9.08
N SER A 382 -9.57 12.34 9.07
CA SER A 382 -8.60 13.23 8.44
C SER A 382 -8.61 13.05 6.92
N ALA A 383 -8.69 14.16 6.18
CA ALA A 383 -8.40 14.15 4.74
C ALA A 383 -6.96 13.69 4.50
N MET A 384 -6.72 13.06 3.35
CA MET A 384 -5.38 12.62 2.95
C MET A 384 -4.69 13.66 2.07
N ASN A 385 -3.46 14.01 2.40
CA ASN A 385 -2.54 14.62 1.45
C ASN A 385 -2.10 13.55 0.46
N THR A 386 -2.24 13.81 -0.84
CA THR A 386 -1.97 12.85 -1.91
C THR A 386 -0.74 13.27 -2.70
N TYR A 387 0.18 12.35 -2.92
CA TYR A 387 1.43 12.59 -3.64
C TYR A 387 1.62 11.54 -4.72
N ILE A 388 1.92 11.98 -5.94
CA ILE A 388 2.09 11.16 -7.13
C ILE A 388 3.48 11.43 -7.68
N LEU A 389 4.32 10.40 -7.70
CA LEU A 389 5.65 10.44 -8.29
C LEU A 389 5.57 9.79 -9.67
N TRP A 390 6.02 10.51 -10.70
CA TRP A 390 5.95 10.02 -12.09
C TRP A 390 7.20 10.39 -12.90
N GLN A 391 7.48 9.62 -13.94
CA GLN A 391 8.64 9.81 -14.80
C GLN A 391 8.29 10.64 -16.05
N ASP A 392 9.05 11.71 -16.31
CA ASP A 392 8.88 12.53 -17.51
C ASP A 392 9.60 11.96 -18.75
N SER A 393 9.43 12.65 -19.89
CA SER A 393 9.99 12.23 -21.18
C SER A 393 11.53 12.22 -21.24
N THR A 394 12.20 12.92 -20.31
CA THR A 394 13.66 12.91 -20.16
C THR A 394 14.13 11.78 -19.24
N GLY A 395 13.20 11.08 -18.60
CA GLY A 395 13.47 10.07 -17.59
C GLY A 395 13.63 10.63 -16.17
N ALA A 396 13.48 11.94 -15.97
CA ALA A 396 13.55 12.58 -14.66
C ALA A 396 12.24 12.39 -13.89
N LEU A 397 12.33 12.36 -12.56
CA LEU A 397 11.17 12.22 -11.70
C LEU A 397 10.53 13.58 -11.41
N GLN A 398 9.22 13.62 -11.58
CA GLN A 398 8.34 14.74 -11.25
C GLN A 398 7.41 14.32 -10.12
N MET A 399 7.00 15.28 -9.30
CA MET A 399 6.01 15.08 -8.26
C MET A 399 4.79 15.95 -8.56
N THR A 400 3.62 15.35 -8.44
CA THR A 400 2.31 16.02 -8.46
C THR A 400 1.60 15.73 -7.16
N TRP A 401 1.05 16.74 -6.50
CA TRP A 401 0.48 16.54 -5.18
C TRP A 401 -0.65 17.52 -4.85
N GLU A 402 -1.45 17.12 -3.88
CA GLU A 402 -2.48 17.89 -3.22
C GLU A 402 -2.30 17.72 -1.70
N ASP A 403 -1.80 18.76 -1.03
CA ASP A 403 -1.50 18.77 0.40
C ASP A 403 -2.33 19.79 1.20
N ASP A 404 -3.17 20.55 0.51
CA ASP A 404 -4.09 21.53 1.07
C ASP A 404 -5.28 21.78 0.12
N ASP A 405 -6.16 22.71 0.50
CA ASP A 405 -7.38 23.03 -0.27
C ASP A 405 -7.12 24.05 -1.41
N THR A 406 -5.87 24.36 -1.72
CA THR A 406 -5.52 25.27 -2.84
C THR A 406 -5.44 24.54 -4.18
N GLY A 407 -5.58 23.22 -4.17
CA GLY A 407 -5.57 22.34 -5.34
C GLY A 407 -4.20 21.75 -5.66
N TRP A 408 -4.16 21.04 -6.78
CA TRP A 408 -3.01 20.25 -7.19
C TRP A 408 -1.85 21.10 -7.73
N ARG A 409 -0.63 20.65 -7.43
CA ARG A 409 0.63 21.30 -7.81
C ARG A 409 1.57 20.28 -8.44
N THR A 410 2.49 20.75 -9.28
CA THR A 410 3.52 19.91 -9.90
C THR A 410 4.89 20.58 -9.81
N SER A 411 5.93 19.79 -9.53
CA SER A 411 7.32 20.24 -9.50
C SER A 411 8.30 19.12 -9.84
N SER A 412 9.50 19.51 -10.25
CA SER A 412 10.61 18.58 -10.45
C SER A 412 11.20 18.12 -9.13
N THR A 413 11.58 16.85 -9.04
CA THR A 413 12.32 16.33 -7.89
C THR A 413 13.84 16.55 -8.03
N PRO A 414 14.62 16.43 -6.93
CA PRO A 414 16.07 16.52 -7.00
C PRO A 414 16.70 15.44 -7.91
N ALA A 415 17.69 15.83 -8.73
CA ALA A 415 18.38 14.91 -9.64
C ALA A 415 19.06 13.72 -8.93
N SER A 416 19.36 13.83 -7.64
CA SER A 416 19.93 12.74 -6.83
C SER A 416 19.03 11.51 -6.75
N LEU A 417 17.72 11.66 -6.98
CA LEU A 417 16.80 10.51 -7.01
C LEU A 417 17.13 9.56 -8.18
N GLY A 418 17.81 10.06 -9.21
CA GLY A 418 18.13 9.34 -10.43
C GLY A 418 16.90 9.12 -11.31
N SER A 419 17.07 8.30 -12.35
CA SER A 419 16.01 7.94 -13.28
C SER A 419 15.66 6.47 -13.08
N PRO A 420 14.36 6.13 -12.90
CA PRO A 420 13.94 4.74 -12.95
C PRO A 420 14.40 4.04 -14.23
N ASP A 421 14.84 2.80 -14.09
CA ASP A 421 15.21 1.94 -15.21
C ASP A 421 14.02 1.79 -16.17
N LYS A 422 14.29 1.76 -17.47
CA LYS A 422 13.22 1.70 -18.49
C LYS A 422 12.34 0.48 -18.31
N GLY A 423 11.02 0.70 -18.31
CA GLY A 423 10.01 -0.36 -18.18
C GLY A 423 9.77 -0.81 -16.74
N THR A 424 10.39 -0.16 -15.75
CA THR A 424 10.17 -0.45 -14.33
C THR A 424 9.12 0.50 -13.75
N GLY A 425 8.31 0.01 -12.81
CA GLY A 425 7.31 0.81 -12.12
C GLY A 425 7.90 1.62 -10.97
N ILE A 426 7.08 2.51 -10.40
CA ILE A 426 7.38 3.19 -9.13
C ILE A 426 6.35 2.69 -8.12
N SER A 427 6.83 2.17 -6.99
CA SER A 427 5.96 1.65 -5.94
C SER A 427 6.12 2.53 -4.71
N CYS A 428 5.05 3.23 -4.35
CA CYS A 428 5.04 4.13 -3.21
C CYS A 428 4.22 3.54 -2.06
N LEU A 429 4.69 3.78 -0.85
CA LEU A 429 4.14 3.19 0.37
C LEU A 429 3.03 4.08 0.92
N THR A 430 1.80 3.58 0.88
CA THR A 430 0.72 4.07 1.74
C THR A 430 0.53 3.13 2.92
N PRO A 431 0.66 3.59 4.17
CA PRO A 431 0.36 2.77 5.33
C PRO A 431 -1.09 2.29 5.34
N THR A 432 -1.31 1.04 5.75
CA THR A 432 -2.65 0.48 5.88
C THR A 432 -3.51 1.23 6.92
N LEU A 433 -4.80 1.42 6.60
CA LEU A 433 -5.80 1.94 7.53
C LEU A 433 -6.32 0.87 8.51
N TRP A 434 -6.00 -0.40 8.25
CA TRP A 434 -6.43 -1.55 9.05
C TRP A 434 -5.30 -2.03 9.94
N ALA A 435 -4.73 -1.15 10.76
CA ALA A 435 -3.70 -1.49 11.73
C ALA A 435 -4.19 -1.25 13.16
N VAL A 436 -3.54 -1.91 14.13
CA VAL A 436 -3.80 -1.68 15.56
C VAL A 436 -3.33 -0.30 15.98
N ALA A 437 -2.14 0.11 15.53
CA ALA A 437 -1.66 1.47 15.76
C ALA A 437 -2.41 2.46 14.85
N SER A 438 -2.63 3.66 15.37
CA SER A 438 -3.26 4.72 14.60
C SER A 438 -2.36 5.18 13.46
N LEU A 439 -2.98 5.57 12.35
CA LEU A 439 -2.29 6.23 11.25
C LEU A 439 -1.77 7.59 11.73
N LEU A 440 -0.51 7.90 11.42
CA LEU A 440 0.12 9.14 11.85
C LEU A 440 0.17 10.15 10.69
N SER A 441 0.00 11.43 11.01
CA SER A 441 0.29 12.57 10.12
C SER A 441 1.81 12.81 10.06
N ASP A 442 2.56 11.76 9.74
CA ASP A 442 4.03 11.72 9.74
C ASP A 442 4.55 11.15 8.42
N TYR A 443 5.68 11.68 7.94
CA TYR A 443 6.27 11.34 6.66
C TYR A 443 7.33 10.22 6.74
N GLY A 444 7.48 9.53 7.87
CA GLY A 444 8.43 8.42 8.05
C GLY A 444 8.19 7.25 7.08
N MET A 445 6.93 7.04 6.69
CA MET A 445 6.50 6.03 5.73
C MET A 445 6.24 6.57 4.32
N ALA A 446 6.45 7.87 4.07
CA ALA A 446 6.34 8.49 2.74
C ALA A 446 7.53 8.10 1.86
N ARG A 447 7.56 6.84 1.43
CA ARG A 447 8.69 6.22 0.74
C ARG A 447 8.26 5.66 -0.61
N CYS A 448 9.16 5.74 -1.58
CA CYS A 448 8.96 5.11 -2.89
C CYS A 448 10.17 4.26 -3.27
N TYR A 449 9.89 3.24 -4.10
CA TYR A 449 10.82 2.20 -4.49
C TYR A 449 10.74 2.00 -6.00
N TYR A 450 11.90 1.93 -6.65
CA TYR A 450 12.02 1.70 -8.09
C TYR A 450 13.44 1.21 -8.41
N LEU A 451 13.64 0.66 -9.61
CA LEU A 451 14.95 0.19 -10.03
C LEU A 451 15.80 1.34 -10.58
N VAL A 452 17.06 1.39 -10.16
CA VAL A 452 18.10 2.24 -10.76
C VAL A 452 19.36 1.41 -10.91
N ASP A 453 19.82 1.27 -12.15
CA ASP A 453 20.98 0.44 -12.51
C ASP A 453 20.85 -1.00 -11.96
N GLY A 454 19.64 -1.56 -12.02
CA GLY A 454 19.33 -2.91 -11.53
C GLY A 454 19.30 -3.08 -10.01
N ASN A 455 19.27 -1.99 -9.24
CA ASN A 455 19.13 -2.03 -7.78
C ASN A 455 17.81 -1.38 -7.36
N ILE A 456 17.14 -1.95 -6.36
CA ILE A 456 15.95 -1.32 -5.76
C ILE A 456 16.40 -0.13 -4.92
N LYS A 457 16.17 1.08 -5.44
CA LYS A 457 16.44 2.34 -4.75
C LYS A 457 15.27 2.68 -3.83
N GLU A 458 15.58 3.15 -2.62
CA GLU A 458 14.63 3.67 -1.65
C GLU A 458 14.82 5.19 -1.51
N VAL A 459 13.72 5.93 -1.69
CA VAL A 459 13.65 7.39 -1.49
C VAL A 459 12.57 7.74 -0.50
N GLN A 460 12.74 8.85 0.22
CA GLN A 460 11.80 9.34 1.21
C GLN A 460 11.48 10.82 0.98
N TYR A 461 10.19 11.16 1.07
CA TYR A 461 9.71 12.52 1.17
C TYR A 461 9.57 12.89 2.65
N ASP A 462 10.05 14.06 3.07
CA ASP A 462 9.98 14.52 4.48
C ASP A 462 8.82 15.50 4.76
N GLY A 463 7.95 15.72 3.78
CA GLY A 463 6.91 16.75 3.83
C GLY A 463 7.30 18.06 3.13
N SER A 464 8.55 18.20 2.69
CA SER A 464 9.02 19.37 1.95
C SER A 464 9.98 19.04 0.81
N ASN A 465 10.84 18.03 0.98
CA ASN A 465 11.82 17.63 0.00
C ASN A 465 12.02 16.11 -0.04
N TRP A 466 12.63 15.64 -1.12
CA TRP A 466 12.99 14.25 -1.30
C TRP A 466 14.46 13.99 -0.95
N SER A 467 14.72 12.83 -0.37
CA SER A 467 16.06 12.34 -0.07
C SER A 467 16.21 10.88 -0.52
N VAL A 468 17.44 10.50 -0.86
CA VAL A 468 17.79 9.10 -1.12
C VAL A 468 18.16 8.45 0.22
N ILE A 469 17.45 7.39 0.58
CA ILE A 469 17.78 6.59 1.78
C ILE A 469 18.92 5.62 1.45
N GLY A 470 18.86 5.00 0.28
CA GLY A 470 19.89 4.09 -0.20
C GLY A 470 19.31 3.05 -1.16
N ASN A 471 20.00 1.93 -1.29
CA ASN A 471 19.48 0.76 -1.97
C ASN A 471 18.99 -0.26 -0.93
N VAL A 472 17.87 -0.93 -1.22
CA VAL A 472 17.41 -2.06 -0.43
C VAL A 472 18.46 -3.16 -0.49
N GLN A 473 18.95 -3.59 0.68
CA GLN A 473 19.96 -4.65 0.76
C GLN A 473 19.30 -5.99 0.48
N LEU A 474 19.67 -6.61 -0.64
CA LEU A 474 19.22 -7.94 -1.03
C LEU A 474 20.28 -8.94 -0.53
N ASP A 475 19.92 -9.74 0.49
CA ASP A 475 20.79 -10.76 1.08
C ASP A 475 21.03 -11.92 0.12
#